data_AF-A0A8B8ASX3-F1
#
_entry.id   AF-A0A8B8ASX3-F1
#
_cell.length_a   1.000
_cell.length_b   1.000
_cell.length_c   1.000
_cell.angle_alpha   90.00
_cell.angle_beta   90.00
_cell.angle_gamma   90.00
#
_symmetry.space_group_name_H-M   'P 1'
#
loop_
_entity.id
_entity.type
_entity.pdbx_description
1 polymer ?
#
loop_
_entity_poly.entity_id
_entity_poly.type
_entity_poly.pdbx_seq_one_letter_code
_entity_poly.pdbx_strand_id
1 'polypeptide(L)'
;MGLHNVQALCLLIFFLAKGDGLRCYSCSLVGDPQACHNTTRCEAGKLCVVTETIDDAFNLNFRLGCVAEQDCINTLRRSSDVKRSLREQCCRENLCNRGYPGTLTTRPTTPKSTAAPTSSHVTTTHPHHSPLAQSPNHTITPSHQPIDISNRCPHGHSLDGYCYVPSLKYGQQSSKVSRQDADKFCRSHQMMLPSIHSQDENNFLHRLMEGNTFWLGLDDVHWNDGTAFNFNMWNSDSYHNTHNKTCVVMDSSNEWKAESCHVHHYFVCKRKLQLPS
;
A
#
# COMPACT_ATOMS: atom_id res chain seq x y z
N MET A 1 68.69 12.21 4.64
CA MET A 1 67.44 13.01 4.66
C MET A 1 66.27 12.08 4.35
N GLY A 2 65.05 12.37 4.83
CA GLY A 2 63.81 11.78 4.32
C GLY A 2 63.48 10.33 4.74
N LEU A 3 62.93 10.13 5.94
CA LEU A 3 62.10 8.94 6.25
C LEU A 3 60.96 9.18 7.28
N HIS A 4 60.61 10.43 7.58
CA HIS A 4 59.63 10.76 8.64
C HIS A 4 58.32 11.41 8.16
N ASN A 5 58.07 11.51 6.85
CA ASN A 5 56.96 12.35 6.33
C ASN A 5 55.84 11.59 5.59
N VAL A 6 55.84 10.25 5.60
CA VAL A 6 54.79 9.44 4.95
C VAL A 6 53.67 9.07 5.94
N GLN A 7 54.03 8.77 7.19
CA GLN A 7 53.08 8.27 8.20
C GLN A 7 52.11 9.34 8.73
N ALA A 8 52.52 10.62 8.73
CA ALA A 8 51.64 11.74 9.07
C ALA A 8 50.55 11.97 8.01
N LEU A 9 50.84 11.73 6.72
CA LEU A 9 49.91 11.98 5.63
C LEU A 9 48.77 10.94 5.61
N CYS A 10 49.07 9.65 5.90
CA CYS A 10 48.03 8.62 6.05
C CYS A 10 47.04 8.95 7.18
N LEU A 11 47.52 9.45 8.33
CA LEU A 11 46.64 9.78 9.46
C LEU A 11 45.67 10.93 9.14
N LEU A 12 46.08 11.91 8.33
CA LEU A 12 45.19 12.99 7.88
C LEU A 12 44.12 12.51 6.88
N ILE A 13 44.41 11.51 6.05
CA ILE A 13 43.45 10.98 5.07
C ILE A 13 42.32 10.19 5.76
N PHE A 14 42.62 9.42 6.81
CA PHE A 14 41.59 8.65 7.53
C PHE A 14 40.57 9.51 8.31
N PHE A 15 40.86 10.79 8.58
CA PHE A 15 39.87 11.70 9.19
C PHE A 15 38.96 12.42 8.17
N LEU A 16 39.25 12.34 6.87
CA LEU A 16 38.51 13.07 5.81
C LEU A 16 37.55 12.20 5.00
N ALA A 17 36.95 11.19 5.66
CA ALA A 17 35.89 10.36 5.09
C ALA A 17 34.74 10.07 6.08
N LYS A 18 34.39 11.03 6.96
CA LYS A 18 33.03 11.08 7.53
C LYS A 18 32.07 11.42 6.39
N GLY A 19 31.59 10.39 5.68
CA GLY A 19 30.76 10.56 4.49
C GLY A 19 29.57 11.47 4.75
N ASP A 20 29.40 12.48 3.90
CA ASP A 20 28.32 13.47 4.00
C ASP A 20 26.96 12.77 4.11
N GLY A 21 26.34 12.88 5.29
CA GLY A 21 25.12 12.14 5.61
C GLY A 21 23.99 12.38 4.60
N LEU A 22 23.15 11.35 4.40
CA LEU A 22 22.17 11.33 3.31
C LEU A 22 21.25 12.55 3.34
N ARG A 23 20.96 13.12 2.16
CA ARG A 23 19.88 14.08 1.99
C ARG A 23 18.58 13.31 1.82
N CYS A 24 17.57 13.58 2.63
CA CYS A 24 16.28 12.87 2.64
C CYS A 24 15.12 13.85 2.60
N TYR A 25 13.97 13.43 2.08
CA TYR A 25 12.72 14.17 2.28
C TYR A 25 12.35 14.17 3.77
N SER A 26 11.84 15.29 4.26
CA SER A 26 11.59 15.50 5.69
C SER A 26 10.29 16.27 5.92
N CYS A 27 9.24 15.54 6.29
CA CYS A 27 7.91 16.08 6.58
C CYS A 27 7.31 15.37 7.80
N SER A 28 6.75 16.13 8.73
CA SER A 28 6.23 15.66 10.03
C SER A 28 4.87 14.98 9.95
N LEU A 29 4.07 15.29 8.92
CA LEU A 29 2.83 14.61 8.56
C LEU A 29 2.45 15.00 7.11
N VAL A 30 2.19 14.04 6.24
CA VAL A 30 1.62 14.26 4.88
C VAL A 30 0.68 13.10 4.50
N GLY A 31 -0.40 13.36 3.75
CA GLY A 31 -1.26 12.29 3.21
C GLY A 31 -0.64 11.49 2.06
N ASP A 32 0.42 12.01 1.43
CA ASP A 32 1.16 11.36 0.34
C ASP A 32 2.67 11.68 0.48
N PRO A 33 3.55 10.66 0.52
CA PRO A 33 5.01 10.84 0.52
C PRO A 33 5.53 11.67 -0.68
N GLN A 34 4.88 11.60 -1.84
CA GLN A 34 5.32 12.33 -3.04
C GLN A 34 5.07 13.84 -2.96
N ALA A 35 4.10 14.26 -2.15
CA ALA A 35 3.79 15.66 -1.84
C ALA A 35 4.77 16.29 -0.84
N CYS A 36 5.62 15.50 -0.17
CA CYS A 36 6.71 16.07 0.63
C CYS A 36 7.77 16.71 -0.28
N HIS A 37 8.03 18.00 -0.09
CA HIS A 37 9.04 18.75 -0.86
C HIS A 37 10.18 19.30 0.00
N ASN A 38 9.98 19.38 1.32
CA ASN A 38 11.04 19.71 2.27
C ASN A 38 12.08 18.59 2.29
N THR A 39 13.36 18.96 2.32
CA THR A 39 14.48 18.00 2.42
C THR A 39 15.46 18.44 3.50
N THR A 40 15.95 17.49 4.29
CA THR A 40 17.03 17.72 5.28
C THR A 40 18.29 16.96 4.89
N ARG A 41 19.43 17.28 5.52
CA ARG A 41 20.62 16.43 5.51
C ARG A 41 20.71 15.71 6.85
N CYS A 42 20.73 14.39 6.83
CA CYS A 42 20.87 13.56 8.02
C CYS A 42 22.31 13.58 8.56
N GLU A 43 22.47 13.24 9.83
CA GLU A 43 23.78 12.90 10.40
C GLU A 43 24.40 11.66 9.72
N ALA A 44 25.73 11.53 9.80
CA ALA A 44 26.43 10.34 9.32
C ALA A 44 25.92 9.08 10.04
N GLY A 45 25.63 8.02 9.28
CA GLY A 45 25.06 6.76 9.80
C GLY A 45 23.54 6.74 9.97
N LYS A 46 22.82 7.82 9.62
CA LYS A 46 21.36 7.82 9.53
C LYS A 46 20.87 7.56 8.11
N LEU A 47 19.76 6.83 7.99
CA LEU A 47 19.11 6.45 6.74
C LEU A 47 17.86 7.30 6.47
N CYS A 48 17.48 7.43 5.20
CA CYS A 48 16.20 8.02 4.84
C CYS A 48 15.06 7.05 5.19
N VAL A 49 13.98 7.54 5.81
CA VAL A 49 12.83 6.72 6.23
C VAL A 49 11.50 7.26 5.68
N VAL A 50 10.55 6.35 5.44
CA VAL A 50 9.12 6.60 5.39
C VAL A 50 8.43 5.72 6.44
N THR A 51 7.67 6.33 7.34
CA THR A 51 6.90 5.65 8.38
C THR A 51 5.41 5.93 8.16
N GLU A 52 4.60 4.90 7.97
CA GLU A 52 3.14 5.00 8.04
C GLU A 52 2.71 5.42 9.45
N THR A 53 1.75 6.33 9.51
CA THR A 53 1.18 6.88 10.74
C THR A 53 -0.31 7.10 10.54
N ILE A 54 -1.07 7.10 11.63
CA ILE A 54 -2.51 7.27 11.60
C ILE A 54 -2.85 8.31 12.67
N ASP A 55 -3.70 9.26 12.32
CA ASP A 55 -4.18 10.30 13.23
C ASP A 55 -5.45 9.87 13.99
N ASP A 56 -5.91 10.70 14.92
CA ASP A 56 -7.10 10.41 15.75
C ASP A 56 -8.42 10.38 14.93
N ALA A 57 -8.39 10.76 13.66
CA ALA A 57 -9.49 10.64 12.69
C ALA A 57 -9.29 9.46 11.71
N PHE A 58 -8.32 8.58 12.00
CA PHE A 58 -7.93 7.40 11.23
C PHE A 58 -7.35 7.66 9.84
N ASN A 59 -7.01 8.90 9.46
CA ASN A 59 -6.42 9.16 8.15
C ASN A 59 -5.01 8.55 8.08
N LEU A 60 -4.73 7.81 7.00
CA LEU A 60 -3.39 7.33 6.72
C LEU A 60 -2.50 8.51 6.32
N ASN A 61 -1.50 8.78 7.16
CA ASN A 61 -0.51 9.83 6.99
C ASN A 61 0.89 9.22 7.00
N PHE A 62 1.87 9.93 6.45
CA PHE A 62 3.26 9.49 6.37
C PHE A 62 4.18 10.49 7.06
N ARG A 63 5.20 9.96 7.74
CA ARG A 63 6.33 10.72 8.26
C ARG A 63 7.55 10.39 7.45
N LEU A 64 8.26 11.42 7.01
CA LEU A 64 9.48 11.31 6.21
C LEU A 64 10.61 11.99 6.97
N GLY A 65 11.81 11.40 6.96
CA GLY A 65 12.98 12.01 7.59
C GLY A 65 14.19 11.10 7.67
N CYS A 66 14.93 11.23 8.78
CA CYS A 66 16.15 10.50 9.09
C CYS A 66 15.92 9.56 10.27
N VAL A 67 16.39 8.32 10.19
CA VAL A 67 16.37 7.34 11.29
C VAL A 67 17.77 6.75 11.49
N ALA A 68 18.13 6.28 12.69
CA ALA A 68 19.39 5.55 12.86
C ALA A 68 19.31 4.18 12.15
N GLU A 69 20.44 3.73 11.59
CA GLU A 69 20.48 2.44 10.87
C GLU A 69 20.11 1.24 11.76
N GLN A 70 20.42 1.30 13.06
CA GLN A 70 20.10 0.26 14.03
C GLN A 70 18.58 0.17 14.28
N ASP A 71 17.88 1.29 14.39
CA ASP A 71 16.43 1.32 14.57
C ASP A 71 15.71 0.76 13.32
N CYS A 72 16.17 1.18 12.13
CA CYS A 72 15.70 0.67 10.83
C CYS A 72 15.77 -0.87 10.72
N ILE A 73 16.85 -1.49 11.23
CA ILE A 73 17.05 -2.94 11.18
C ILE A 73 16.07 -3.69 12.09
N ASN A 74 15.68 -3.09 13.22
CA ASN A 74 14.75 -3.70 14.17
C ASN A 74 13.32 -3.81 13.61
N THR A 75 12.87 -2.84 12.80
CA THR A 75 11.54 -2.87 12.18
C THR A 75 11.42 -4.01 11.16
N LEU A 76 12.46 -4.26 10.35
CA LEU A 76 12.51 -5.41 9.44
C LEU A 76 12.38 -6.76 10.16
N ARG A 77 12.90 -6.89 11.40
CA ARG A 77 12.77 -8.11 12.21
C ARG A 77 11.41 -8.30 12.89
N ARG A 78 10.57 -7.27 12.98
CA ARG A 78 9.18 -7.44 13.44
C ARG A 78 8.23 -7.94 12.35
N SER A 79 8.65 -7.84 11.08
CA SER A 79 7.81 -8.20 9.92
C SER A 79 7.56 -9.70 9.72
N SER A 80 8.26 -10.60 10.42
CA SER A 80 8.10 -12.05 10.27
C SER A 80 7.01 -12.64 11.17
N ASP A 81 6.93 -12.21 12.43
CA ASP A 81 6.23 -12.98 13.49
C ASP A 81 5.12 -12.22 14.23
N VAL A 82 4.81 -10.95 13.87
CA VAL A 82 3.72 -10.19 14.50
C VAL A 82 2.80 -9.55 13.45
N LYS A 83 1.53 -9.99 13.39
CA LYS A 83 0.45 -9.44 12.55
C LYS A 83 -0.01 -8.01 12.95
N ARG A 84 0.90 -7.10 13.27
CA ARG A 84 0.63 -5.68 13.53
C ARG A 84 1.80 -4.85 13.04
N SER A 85 1.60 -4.02 12.02
CA SER A 85 2.60 -3.04 11.58
C SER A 85 1.94 -1.91 10.81
N LEU A 86 2.02 -0.69 11.37
CA LEU A 86 2.31 0.49 10.56
C LEU A 86 3.66 0.21 9.88
N ARG A 87 3.74 0.30 8.56
CA ARG A 87 4.97 -0.02 7.85
C ARG A 87 5.96 1.12 7.97
N GLU A 88 7.17 0.79 8.38
CA GLU A 88 8.33 1.65 8.28
C GLU A 88 9.30 1.01 7.30
N GLN A 89 9.77 1.80 6.34
CA GLN A 89 10.80 1.35 5.41
C GLN A 89 11.84 2.47 5.22
N CYS A 90 13.11 2.07 5.22
CA CYS A 90 14.24 2.96 5.08
C CYS A 90 15.16 2.52 3.95
N CYS A 91 15.87 3.48 3.37
CA CYS A 91 16.67 3.31 2.16
C CYS A 91 17.98 4.12 2.26
N ARG A 92 19.00 3.70 1.48
CA ARG A 92 20.41 4.14 1.63
C ARG A 92 20.90 5.09 0.53
N GLU A 93 19.99 5.70 -0.23
CA GLU A 93 20.30 6.60 -1.34
C GLU A 93 19.79 8.03 -1.05
N ASN A 94 20.33 9.04 -1.73
CA ASN A 94 19.84 10.41 -1.54
C ASN A 94 18.41 10.56 -2.08
N LEU A 95 17.52 11.15 -1.28
CA LEU A 95 16.13 11.46 -1.61
C LEU A 95 15.26 10.22 -1.95
N CYS A 96 15.72 9.02 -1.56
CA CYS A 96 15.07 7.75 -1.90
C CYS A 96 13.73 7.51 -1.19
N ASN A 97 13.43 8.25 -0.11
CA ASN A 97 12.20 8.09 0.67
C ASN A 97 10.96 8.78 0.04
N ARG A 98 10.93 8.93 -1.29
CA ARG A 98 9.82 9.56 -2.04
C ARG A 98 8.85 8.51 -2.60
N GLY A 99 8.19 7.75 -1.73
CA GLY A 99 7.23 6.73 -2.11
C GLY A 99 6.60 6.05 -0.90
N TYR A 100 5.74 5.07 -1.15
CA TYR A 100 5.05 4.31 -0.11
C TYR A 100 5.92 3.17 0.45
N PRO A 101 5.81 2.81 1.74
CA PRO A 101 6.47 1.62 2.27
C PRO A 101 6.07 0.33 1.54
N GLY A 102 7.07 -0.36 1.02
CA GLY A 102 6.95 -1.49 0.10
C GLY A 102 7.26 -1.15 -1.37
N THR A 103 7.21 0.12 -1.77
CA THR A 103 7.56 0.56 -3.14
C THR A 103 8.96 1.17 -3.25
N LEU A 104 9.69 1.36 -2.14
CA LEU A 104 11.03 1.94 -2.16
C LEU A 104 12.04 0.94 -2.76
N THR A 105 12.55 1.25 -3.96
CA THR A 105 13.59 0.44 -4.62
C THR A 105 14.89 0.43 -3.82
N THR A 106 15.42 -0.76 -3.54
CA THR A 106 16.63 -0.99 -2.75
C THR A 106 17.91 -1.08 -3.58
N ARG A 107 17.90 -0.57 -4.83
CA ARG A 107 19.01 -0.70 -5.78
C ARG A 107 19.06 0.50 -6.75
N PRO A 108 20.24 1.10 -6.97
CA PRO A 108 20.41 2.11 -8.02
C PRO A 108 20.24 1.50 -9.42
N THR A 109 19.48 2.16 -10.27
CA THR A 109 19.57 1.95 -11.73
C THR A 109 20.72 2.81 -12.27
N THR A 110 21.90 2.19 -12.41
CA THR A 110 23.03 2.85 -13.07
C THR A 110 22.69 3.12 -14.54
N PRO A 111 22.88 4.34 -15.06
CA PRO A 111 22.75 4.62 -16.48
C PRO A 111 23.79 3.79 -17.24
N LYS A 112 23.35 2.85 -18.08
CA LYS A 112 24.26 2.05 -18.91
C LYS A 112 24.80 2.89 -20.06
N SER A 113 25.84 3.68 -19.77
CA SER A 113 26.68 4.26 -20.82
C SER A 113 27.27 3.13 -21.66
N THR A 114 27.13 3.23 -22.97
CA THR A 114 27.82 2.37 -23.94
C THR A 114 28.09 3.24 -25.17
N ALA A 115 29.36 3.33 -25.55
CA ALA A 115 29.85 4.33 -26.48
C ALA A 115 29.46 4.04 -27.95
N ALA A 116 29.61 5.04 -28.81
CA ALA A 116 29.49 4.92 -30.25
C ALA A 116 30.54 3.94 -30.84
N PRO A 117 30.24 3.28 -31.97
CA PRO A 117 31.12 2.27 -32.55
C PRO A 117 32.33 2.89 -33.30
N THR A 118 33.47 2.21 -33.22
CA THR A 118 34.65 2.47 -34.07
C THR A 118 34.82 1.31 -35.05
N SER A 119 35.06 1.61 -36.32
CA SER A 119 35.13 0.62 -37.41
C SER A 119 36.55 0.10 -37.66
N SER A 120 36.67 -1.18 -38.00
CA SER A 120 37.72 -1.69 -38.90
C SER A 120 37.23 -2.95 -39.64
N HIS A 121 37.63 -3.11 -40.91
CA HIS A 121 37.24 -4.22 -41.78
C HIS A 121 38.23 -5.40 -41.71
N VAL A 122 37.81 -6.57 -42.19
CA VAL A 122 38.44 -7.24 -43.37
C VAL A 122 37.50 -8.32 -43.95
N THR A 123 37.57 -8.52 -45.26
CA THR A 123 36.84 -9.50 -46.13
C THR A 123 37.34 -10.95 -45.90
N THR A 124 36.76 -12.05 -46.39
CA THR A 124 35.78 -12.34 -47.48
C THR A 124 34.84 -13.51 -47.01
N THR A 125 33.93 -14.19 -47.72
CA THR A 125 33.73 -14.52 -49.15
C THR A 125 32.24 -14.86 -49.44
N HIS A 126 31.87 -15.20 -50.68
CA HIS A 126 30.55 -15.69 -51.14
C HIS A 126 30.73 -17.01 -51.93
N PRO A 127 29.71 -17.90 -52.09
CA PRO A 127 28.52 -17.67 -52.94
C PRO A 127 27.19 -18.23 -52.36
N HIS A 128 26.03 -18.26 -53.04
CA HIS A 128 25.31 -17.29 -53.91
C HIS A 128 24.19 -18.05 -54.65
N HIS A 129 22.91 -17.84 -54.30
CA HIS A 129 21.76 -17.92 -55.24
C HIS A 129 20.49 -17.30 -54.61
N SER A 130 19.45 -17.07 -55.41
CA SER A 130 18.36 -16.09 -55.18
C SER A 130 17.05 -16.58 -55.85
N PRO A 131 15.93 -15.81 -55.89
CA PRO A 131 15.26 -14.96 -54.88
C PRO A 131 13.73 -15.25 -54.77
N LEU A 132 12.99 -14.34 -54.11
CA LEU A 132 11.51 -14.17 -54.10
C LEU A 132 10.73 -15.19 -53.23
N ALA A 133 9.56 -14.84 -52.65
CA ALA A 133 8.72 -13.64 -52.82
C ALA A 133 8.33 -12.96 -51.49
N GLN A 134 7.78 -11.74 -51.57
CA GLN A 134 7.21 -11.00 -50.44
C GLN A 134 5.68 -11.14 -50.42
N SER A 135 5.07 -11.20 -49.23
CA SER A 135 3.69 -10.74 -49.00
C SER A 135 3.47 -10.44 -47.50
N PRO A 136 2.92 -9.28 -47.12
CA PRO A 136 2.69 -8.93 -45.72
C PRO A 136 1.24 -9.21 -45.27
N ASN A 137 1.07 -9.75 -44.07
CA ASN A 137 0.00 -9.34 -43.14
C ASN A 137 0.20 -9.97 -41.75
N HIS A 138 0.68 -9.17 -40.79
CA HIS A 138 0.59 -9.52 -39.37
C HIS A 138 -0.69 -8.92 -38.80
N THR A 139 -1.71 -9.76 -38.61
CA THR A 139 -2.94 -9.39 -37.91
C THR A 139 -2.60 -9.00 -36.46
N ILE A 140 -2.88 -7.74 -36.09
CA ILE A 140 -2.66 -7.26 -34.72
C ILE A 140 -3.80 -7.76 -33.84
N THR A 141 -3.58 -8.88 -33.15
CA THR A 141 -4.45 -9.32 -32.05
C THR A 141 -4.31 -8.33 -30.88
N PRO A 142 -5.40 -7.77 -30.33
CA PRO A 142 -5.31 -6.89 -29.17
C PRO A 142 -4.74 -7.63 -27.96
N SER A 143 -3.58 -7.16 -27.46
CA SER A 143 -2.99 -7.68 -26.24
C SER A 143 -3.82 -7.26 -25.02
N HIS A 144 -4.68 -8.15 -24.53
CA HIS A 144 -5.31 -7.98 -23.21
C HIS A 144 -4.24 -8.08 -22.13
N GLN A 145 -3.62 -6.95 -21.77
CA GLN A 145 -2.76 -6.87 -20.60
C GLN A 145 -3.61 -7.16 -19.35
N PRO A 146 -3.11 -7.97 -18.39
CA PRO A 146 -3.84 -8.23 -17.15
C PRO A 146 -4.13 -6.90 -16.44
N ILE A 147 -5.42 -6.57 -16.29
CA ILE A 147 -5.82 -5.26 -15.76
C ILE A 147 -5.36 -5.16 -14.31
N ASP A 148 -4.44 -4.25 -14.00
CA ASP A 148 -3.90 -4.12 -12.65
C ASP A 148 -5.00 -3.72 -11.65
N ILE A 149 -5.39 -4.69 -10.82
CA ILE A 149 -6.38 -4.50 -9.75
C ILE A 149 -5.70 -3.93 -8.50
N SER A 150 -4.39 -4.17 -8.30
CA SER A 150 -3.63 -3.73 -7.13
C SER A 150 -3.60 -2.20 -7.06
N ASN A 151 -3.24 -1.54 -8.17
CA ASN A 151 -3.23 -0.08 -8.28
C ASN A 151 -4.62 0.57 -8.11
N ARG A 152 -5.72 -0.17 -8.22
CA ARG A 152 -7.10 0.36 -8.08
C ARG A 152 -7.75 0.03 -6.73
N CYS A 153 -7.16 -0.87 -5.96
CA CYS A 153 -7.53 -1.16 -4.56
C CYS A 153 -6.32 -1.10 -3.61
N PRO A 154 -5.57 0.02 -3.56
CA PRO A 154 -4.40 0.15 -2.69
C PRO A 154 -4.81 -0.05 -1.22
N HIS A 155 -4.03 -0.85 -0.49
CA HIS A 155 -4.26 -1.28 0.90
C HIS A 155 -5.55 -2.10 1.15
N GLY A 156 -6.45 -2.23 0.18
CA GLY A 156 -7.66 -3.05 0.26
C GLY A 156 -7.50 -4.46 -0.31
N HIS A 157 -8.63 -5.09 -0.56
CA HIS A 157 -8.80 -6.40 -1.21
C HIS A 157 -9.95 -6.29 -2.22
N SER A 158 -9.87 -7.00 -3.35
CA SER A 158 -10.86 -6.89 -4.43
C SER A 158 -11.72 -8.15 -4.59
N LEU A 159 -13.02 -7.97 -4.79
CA LEU A 159 -13.98 -9.01 -5.19
C LEU A 159 -15.02 -8.39 -6.13
N ASP A 160 -15.37 -9.09 -7.21
CA ASP A 160 -16.51 -8.79 -8.12
C ASP A 160 -16.63 -7.33 -8.61
N GLY A 161 -15.49 -6.69 -8.90
CA GLY A 161 -15.46 -5.30 -9.35
C GLY A 161 -15.64 -4.26 -8.23
N TYR A 162 -15.49 -4.66 -6.97
CA TYR A 162 -15.47 -3.80 -5.79
C TYR A 162 -14.11 -3.89 -5.06
N CYS A 163 -13.82 -2.87 -4.26
CA CYS A 163 -12.65 -2.76 -3.40
C CYS A 163 -13.09 -2.62 -1.94
N TYR A 164 -12.49 -3.41 -1.07
CA TYR A 164 -12.83 -3.55 0.35
C TYR A 164 -11.60 -3.26 1.22
N VAL A 165 -11.71 -2.27 2.12
CA VAL A 165 -10.63 -1.82 3.01
C VAL A 165 -11.03 -2.10 4.46
N PRO A 166 -10.43 -3.11 5.14
CA PRO A 166 -10.78 -3.49 6.52
C PRO A 166 -10.04 -2.67 7.58
N SER A 167 -10.69 -2.35 8.71
CA SER A 167 -10.05 -1.61 9.82
C SER A 167 -9.03 -2.43 10.63
N LEU A 168 -8.98 -3.76 10.44
CA LEU A 168 -8.03 -4.65 11.16
C LEU A 168 -6.55 -4.30 10.97
N LYS A 169 -6.18 -3.67 9.84
CA LYS A 169 -4.78 -3.38 9.51
C LYS A 169 -4.13 -2.35 10.46
N TYR A 170 -4.92 -1.71 11.32
CA TYR A 170 -4.52 -0.56 12.13
C TYR A 170 -4.12 -0.90 13.59
N GLY A 171 -3.96 -2.18 13.91
CA GLY A 171 -2.97 -2.64 14.91
C GLY A 171 -3.18 -2.28 16.40
N GLN A 172 -4.23 -1.54 16.75
CA GLN A 172 -4.62 -1.24 18.14
C GLN A 172 -6.12 -1.40 18.36
N GLN A 173 -6.51 -1.50 19.63
CA GLN A 173 -7.90 -1.64 20.06
C GLN A 173 -8.80 -0.46 19.62
N SER A 174 -8.17 0.68 19.27
CA SER A 174 -8.76 1.87 18.63
C SER A 174 -9.40 1.61 17.26
N SER A 175 -9.09 0.51 16.57
CA SER A 175 -9.64 0.18 15.23
C SER A 175 -11.13 -0.23 15.24
N LYS A 176 -11.78 -0.14 16.41
CA LYS A 176 -13.21 -0.27 16.64
C LYS A 176 -13.84 1.09 16.96
N VAL A 177 -14.93 1.45 16.28
CA VAL A 177 -15.61 2.76 16.40
C VAL A 177 -17.14 2.60 16.35
N SER A 178 -17.88 3.69 16.59
CA SER A 178 -19.35 3.71 16.43
C SER A 178 -19.76 3.52 14.95
N ARG A 179 -21.01 3.11 14.71
CA ARG A 179 -21.55 2.96 13.34
C ARG A 179 -21.52 4.28 12.56
N GLN A 180 -21.66 5.41 13.25
CA GLN A 180 -21.66 6.75 12.66
C GLN A 180 -20.25 7.20 12.25
N ASP A 181 -19.25 6.93 13.10
CA ASP A 181 -17.85 7.24 12.79
C ASP A 181 -17.32 6.37 11.66
N ALA A 182 -17.72 5.09 11.61
CA ALA A 182 -17.43 4.20 10.49
C ALA A 182 -18.03 4.69 9.16
N ASP A 183 -19.28 5.19 9.15
CA ASP A 183 -19.90 5.77 7.95
C ASP A 183 -19.15 7.04 7.50
N LYS A 184 -18.86 7.94 8.45
CA LYS A 184 -18.12 9.19 8.22
C LYS A 184 -16.72 8.93 7.66
N PHE A 185 -16.00 7.95 8.21
CA PHE A 185 -14.68 7.55 7.75
C PHE A 185 -14.69 7.00 6.32
N CYS A 186 -15.62 6.09 6.00
CA CYS A 186 -15.68 5.58 4.64
C CYS A 186 -16.09 6.67 3.64
N ARG A 187 -17.03 7.55 3.99
CA ARG A 187 -17.44 8.67 3.11
C ARG A 187 -16.33 9.69 2.88
N SER A 188 -15.47 10.01 3.85
CA SER A 188 -14.32 10.89 3.61
C SER A 188 -13.33 10.30 2.59
N HIS A 189 -13.29 8.97 2.47
CA HIS A 189 -12.48 8.24 1.49
C HIS A 189 -13.22 7.91 0.17
N GLN A 190 -14.41 8.47 -0.06
CA GLN A 190 -15.26 8.18 -1.23
C GLN A 190 -15.67 6.69 -1.31
N MET A 191 -15.93 6.09 -0.14
CA MET A 191 -16.37 4.71 0.08
C MET A 191 -17.60 4.69 0.99
N MET A 192 -18.16 3.51 1.22
CA MET A 192 -19.35 3.29 2.06
C MET A 192 -19.15 2.03 2.91
N LEU A 193 -19.90 1.84 4.01
CA LEU A 193 -19.92 0.50 4.64
C LEU A 193 -20.59 -0.53 3.71
N PRO A 194 -20.21 -1.83 3.78
CA PRO A 194 -20.60 -2.81 2.77
C PRO A 194 -22.09 -3.10 2.77
N SER A 195 -22.70 -2.90 1.60
CA SER A 195 -23.77 -3.75 1.09
C SER A 195 -23.27 -5.18 0.84
N ILE A 196 -24.16 -6.18 0.92
CA ILE A 196 -23.83 -7.59 0.64
C ILE A 196 -24.94 -8.21 -0.22
N HIS A 197 -24.57 -8.79 -1.36
CA HIS A 197 -25.50 -9.31 -2.37
C HIS A 197 -25.34 -10.81 -2.69
N SER A 198 -24.37 -11.49 -2.07
CA SER A 198 -24.14 -12.92 -2.28
C SER A 198 -23.53 -13.60 -1.07
N GLN A 199 -23.69 -14.93 -1.01
CA GLN A 199 -23.04 -15.78 -0.02
C GLN A 199 -21.50 -15.67 -0.11
N ASP A 200 -20.95 -15.55 -1.31
CA ASP A 200 -19.50 -15.47 -1.51
C ASP A 200 -18.93 -14.12 -1.05
N GLU A 201 -19.65 -13.02 -1.25
CA GLU A 201 -19.31 -11.71 -0.68
C GLU A 201 -19.36 -11.74 0.85
N ASN A 202 -20.41 -12.35 1.42
CA ASN A 202 -20.56 -12.53 2.87
C ASN A 202 -19.37 -13.31 3.46
N ASN A 203 -19.11 -14.48 2.89
CA ASN A 203 -18.01 -15.37 3.29
C ASN A 203 -16.63 -14.74 3.07
N PHE A 204 -16.47 -13.91 2.03
CA PHE A 204 -15.26 -13.14 1.79
C PHE A 204 -15.03 -12.09 2.88
N LEU A 205 -16.07 -11.32 3.25
CA LEU A 205 -15.95 -10.29 4.28
C LEU A 205 -15.66 -10.89 5.67
N HIS A 206 -16.29 -12.00 6.04
CA HIS A 206 -16.00 -12.72 7.29
C HIS A 206 -14.54 -13.18 7.37
N ARG A 207 -14.01 -13.77 6.29
CA ARG A 207 -12.58 -14.14 6.18
C ARG A 207 -11.65 -12.93 6.19
N LEU A 208 -12.00 -11.86 5.47
CA LEU A 208 -11.25 -10.60 5.42
C LEU A 208 -11.14 -9.95 6.81
N MET A 209 -12.16 -10.12 7.63
CA MET A 209 -12.21 -9.65 9.02
C MET A 209 -11.74 -10.68 10.05
N GLU A 210 -11.10 -11.79 9.64
CA GLU A 210 -10.60 -12.85 10.51
C GLU A 210 -11.64 -13.32 11.58
N GLY A 211 -12.93 -13.32 11.24
CA GLY A 211 -14.03 -13.65 12.17
C GLY A 211 -14.35 -12.59 13.25
N ASN A 212 -13.82 -11.37 13.15
CA ASN A 212 -14.13 -10.27 14.05
C ASN A 212 -15.46 -9.58 13.69
N THR A 213 -16.27 -9.21 14.69
CA THR A 213 -17.51 -8.45 14.48
C THR A 213 -17.28 -7.07 13.85
N PHE A 214 -18.01 -6.74 12.80
CA PHE A 214 -17.87 -5.47 12.07
C PHE A 214 -19.18 -4.89 11.53
N TRP A 215 -19.21 -3.57 11.37
CA TRP A 215 -20.37 -2.81 10.88
C TRP A 215 -20.67 -3.04 9.40
N LEU A 216 -21.97 -3.21 9.08
CA LEU A 216 -22.50 -3.29 7.72
C LEU A 216 -23.14 -1.97 7.27
N GLY A 217 -23.36 -1.84 5.96
CA GLY A 217 -24.07 -0.72 5.33
C GLY A 217 -25.59 -0.71 5.55
N LEU A 218 -26.15 -1.74 6.19
CA LEU A 218 -27.60 -1.94 6.36
C LEU A 218 -28.19 -1.08 7.50
N ASP A 219 -29.43 -0.62 7.31
CA ASP A 219 -30.33 -0.16 8.38
C ASP A 219 -31.33 -1.26 8.80
N ASP A 220 -32.64 -1.03 8.61
CA ASP A 220 -33.71 -2.02 8.82
C ASP A 220 -33.83 -2.94 7.59
N VAL A 221 -33.95 -2.33 6.40
CA VAL A 221 -34.06 -3.03 5.10
C VAL A 221 -33.35 -2.32 3.94
N HIS A 222 -32.70 -1.17 4.15
CA HIS A 222 -32.02 -0.43 3.09
C HIS A 222 -30.50 -0.47 3.26
N TRP A 223 -29.80 -0.68 2.15
CA TRP A 223 -28.36 -0.47 2.09
C TRP A 223 -28.05 1.03 1.93
N ASN A 224 -27.08 1.53 2.69
CA ASN A 224 -26.65 2.94 2.65
C ASN A 224 -26.19 3.42 1.27
N ASP A 225 -25.82 2.51 0.35
CA ASP A 225 -25.42 2.78 -1.04
C ASP A 225 -26.58 2.75 -2.05
N GLY A 226 -27.83 2.53 -1.60
CA GLY A 226 -29.03 2.50 -2.43
C GLY A 226 -29.20 1.23 -3.27
N THR A 227 -28.40 0.19 -3.03
CA THR A 227 -28.58 -1.11 -3.68
C THR A 227 -29.80 -1.87 -3.15
N ALA A 228 -30.32 -2.81 -3.95
CA ALA A 228 -31.50 -3.59 -3.57
C ALA A 228 -31.19 -4.60 -2.45
N PHE A 229 -32.12 -4.75 -1.51
CA PHE A 229 -32.08 -5.79 -0.49
C PHE A 229 -32.51 -7.14 -1.08
N ASN A 230 -31.56 -7.83 -1.72
CA ASN A 230 -31.77 -9.05 -2.50
C ASN A 230 -31.14 -10.32 -1.90
N PHE A 231 -30.39 -10.17 -0.81
CA PHE A 231 -29.67 -11.24 -0.12
C PHE A 231 -29.67 -10.94 1.38
N ASN A 232 -29.71 -11.97 2.23
CA ASN A 232 -29.57 -11.79 3.68
C ASN A 232 -28.94 -13.00 4.37
N MET A 233 -28.29 -12.75 5.50
CA MET A 233 -27.74 -13.75 6.44
C MET A 233 -28.18 -13.42 7.87
N TRP A 234 -29.41 -12.94 8.07
CA TRP A 234 -29.91 -12.60 9.40
C TRP A 234 -29.95 -13.83 10.30
N ASN A 235 -29.31 -13.73 11.47
CA ASN A 235 -29.48 -14.69 12.55
C ASN A 235 -30.97 -14.72 12.98
N SER A 236 -31.53 -15.92 13.16
CA SER A 236 -32.96 -16.14 13.42
C SER A 236 -33.52 -15.31 14.57
N ASP A 237 -32.74 -15.18 15.64
CA ASP A 237 -33.15 -14.58 16.91
C ASP A 237 -33.03 -13.05 16.86
N SER A 238 -32.40 -12.52 15.81
CA SER A 238 -32.11 -11.10 15.61
C SER A 238 -33.16 -10.38 14.75
N TYR A 239 -33.82 -11.09 13.83
CA TYR A 239 -34.75 -10.51 12.86
C TYR A 239 -35.95 -9.79 13.51
N HIS A 240 -36.43 -10.29 14.65
CA HIS A 240 -37.62 -9.76 15.33
C HIS A 240 -37.36 -8.52 16.21
N ASN A 241 -36.16 -7.91 16.17
CA ASN A 241 -35.71 -6.94 17.17
C ASN A 241 -35.20 -5.60 16.61
N THR A 242 -35.47 -5.28 15.33
CA THR A 242 -35.01 -4.03 14.68
C THR A 242 -35.68 -2.77 15.23
N HIS A 243 -36.92 -2.87 15.74
CA HIS A 243 -37.74 -1.75 16.24
C HIS A 243 -37.08 -0.85 17.30
N ASN A 244 -36.00 -1.28 17.98
CA ASN A 244 -35.20 -0.45 18.89
C ASN A 244 -33.67 -0.54 18.65
N LYS A 245 -33.23 -1.12 17.52
CA LYS A 245 -31.81 -1.29 17.15
C LYS A 245 -31.63 -1.10 15.64
N THR A 246 -31.18 0.09 15.25
CA THR A 246 -31.18 0.57 13.85
C THR A 246 -29.87 0.35 13.09
N CYS A 247 -28.92 -0.43 13.65
CA CYS A 247 -27.60 -0.65 13.06
C CYS A 247 -27.25 -2.13 13.04
N VAL A 248 -26.59 -2.59 11.97
CA VAL A 248 -26.33 -4.03 11.75
C VAL A 248 -24.85 -4.35 11.72
N VAL A 249 -24.47 -5.44 12.38
CA VAL A 249 -23.13 -6.04 12.28
C VAL A 249 -23.20 -7.43 11.66
N MET A 250 -22.14 -7.83 10.94
CA MET A 250 -21.79 -9.23 10.80
C MET A 250 -20.92 -9.64 11.98
N ASP A 251 -21.12 -10.82 12.55
CA ASP A 251 -20.32 -11.33 13.67
C ASP A 251 -19.49 -12.58 13.34
N SER A 252 -18.84 -13.14 14.38
CA SER A 252 -17.99 -14.32 14.29
C SER A 252 -18.67 -15.56 13.69
N SER A 253 -20.00 -15.64 13.73
CA SER A 253 -20.79 -16.74 13.20
C SER A 253 -21.03 -16.65 11.69
N ASN A 254 -20.54 -15.60 11.00
CA ASN A 254 -20.81 -15.29 9.58
C ASN A 254 -22.27 -14.85 9.31
N GLU A 255 -23.02 -14.56 10.38
CA GLU A 255 -24.42 -14.09 10.37
C GLU A 255 -24.52 -12.59 10.68
N TRP A 256 -25.68 -12.00 10.39
CA TRP A 256 -26.01 -10.59 10.65
C TRP A 256 -26.93 -10.45 11.87
N LYS A 257 -26.71 -9.41 12.68
CA LYS A 257 -27.56 -9.11 13.83
C LYS A 257 -27.71 -7.61 14.12
N ALA A 258 -28.84 -7.27 14.74
CA ALA A 258 -29.16 -5.91 15.14
C ALA A 258 -28.39 -5.52 16.41
N GLU A 259 -27.71 -4.38 16.36
CA GLU A 259 -26.76 -3.90 17.34
C GLU A 259 -27.00 -2.42 17.70
N SER A 260 -26.62 -2.02 18.91
CA SER A 260 -26.66 -0.61 19.31
C SER A 260 -25.56 0.17 18.58
N CYS A 261 -25.94 1.17 17.79
CA CYS A 261 -25.07 2.00 16.94
C CYS A 261 -23.86 2.64 17.67
N HIS A 262 -23.94 2.78 19.00
CA HIS A 262 -22.91 3.37 19.85
C HIS A 262 -21.84 2.36 20.33
N VAL A 263 -22.08 1.06 20.17
CA VAL A 263 -21.07 0.02 20.45
C VAL A 263 -19.87 0.23 19.53
N HIS A 264 -18.67 -0.10 20.00
CA HIS A 264 -17.46 0.02 19.19
C HIS A 264 -17.13 -1.32 18.54
N HIS A 265 -17.32 -1.40 17.23
CA HIS A 265 -17.00 -2.57 16.39
C HIS A 265 -16.05 -2.17 15.25
N TYR A 266 -15.40 -3.16 14.64
CA TYR A 266 -14.57 -2.91 13.46
C TYR A 266 -15.45 -2.52 12.26
N PHE A 267 -14.84 -2.19 11.13
CA PHE A 267 -15.58 -1.87 9.90
C PHE A 267 -14.79 -2.24 8.65
N VAL A 268 -15.49 -2.28 7.52
CA VAL A 268 -14.92 -2.38 6.17
C VAL A 268 -15.46 -1.22 5.35
N CYS A 269 -14.63 -0.58 4.53
CA CYS A 269 -15.12 0.34 3.50
C CYS A 269 -15.19 -0.37 2.15
N LYS A 270 -16.36 -0.35 1.49
CA LYS A 270 -16.64 -0.85 0.13
C LYS A 270 -16.72 0.33 -0.85
N ARG A 271 -16.14 0.18 -2.05
CA ARG A 271 -16.41 1.05 -3.21
C ARG A 271 -16.40 0.24 -4.51
N LYS A 272 -17.14 0.66 -5.53
CA LYS A 272 -17.03 0.08 -6.87
C LYS A 272 -15.69 0.47 -7.50
N LEU A 273 -14.99 -0.49 -8.10
CA LEU A 273 -13.80 -0.22 -8.91
C LEU A 273 -14.22 0.45 -10.21
N GLN A 274 -13.60 1.58 -10.54
CA GLN A 274 -13.71 2.15 -11.86
C GLN A 274 -12.95 1.24 -12.84
N LEU A 275 -13.72 0.48 -13.63
CA LEU A 275 -13.23 -0.16 -14.83
C LEU A 275 -13.15 0.90 -15.93
N PRO A 276 -12.08 0.93 -16.76
CA PRO A 276 -12.09 1.75 -17.96
C PRO A 276 -13.22 1.27 -18.89
N SER A 277 -13.88 2.22 -19.54
CA SER A 277 -14.92 2.03 -20.56
C SER A 277 -14.32 1.58 -21.89
#